data_AF-A0A916J5D5-F1
#
_entry.id   AF-A0A916J5D5-F1
#
_cell.length_a   1.000
_cell.length_b   1.000
_cell.length_c   1.000
_cell.angle_alpha   90.00
_cell.angle_beta   90.00
_cell.angle_gamma   90.00
#
_symmetry.space_group_name_H-M   'P 1'
#
loop_
_entity.id
_entity.type
_entity.pdbx_description
1 polymer ?
#
loop_
_entity_poly.entity_id
_entity_poly.type
_entity_poly.pdbx_seq_one_letter_code
_entity_poly.pdbx_strand_id
1 'polypeptide(L)'
;MKSLFVLFWTLLAALPLHAETPQLVQRQQGYAIDNPRVLVQQRLFGLAHGIALLAATCGREPAYRETLPPVYAEWQERQESTIAASQRDLARYYFRDRALEATRRDIAHALKLKDSLSLKPGSQDLHAACATFVEALGKPRYDLGRQYLMLSLAWRLSEAMATEARVEACRARLPVEETARLDESALLWQQAFDAGIEEAKKTLAQRWDDVQLDGTFDEWMARAREDGKRSAVAERCNTLAQWLLTRKADPDDAFNTEP
;
A
#
# COMPACT_ATOMS: atom_id res chain seq x y z
N MET A 1 51.99 65.51 19.28
CA MET A 1 51.89 64.54 18.18
C MET A 1 52.34 63.17 18.69
N LYS A 2 51.42 62.29 19.08
CA LYS A 2 51.67 60.87 19.33
C LYS A 2 50.44 60.07 18.90
N SER A 3 50.66 59.22 17.90
CA SER A 3 49.73 58.25 17.35
C SER A 3 49.25 57.26 18.41
N LEU A 4 47.98 56.86 18.35
CA LEU A 4 47.48 55.69 19.07
C LEU A 4 46.84 54.71 18.10
N PHE A 5 47.17 53.46 18.36
CA PHE A 5 47.05 52.28 17.54
C PHE A 5 45.61 51.75 17.45
N VAL A 6 45.34 51.19 16.27
CA VAL A 6 44.29 50.26 15.87
C VAL A 6 44.01 49.17 16.91
N LEU A 7 42.73 48.88 17.16
CA LEU A 7 42.24 47.53 17.45
C LEU A 7 40.85 47.36 16.83
N PHE A 8 40.84 46.82 15.60
CA PHE A 8 39.64 46.44 14.85
C PHE A 8 39.22 45.04 15.34
N TRP A 9 38.19 44.97 16.17
CA TRP A 9 37.56 43.71 16.55
C TRP A 9 36.56 43.30 15.47
N THR A 10 36.97 42.41 14.57
CA THR A 10 36.04 41.68 13.69
C THR A 10 35.27 40.65 14.51
N LEU A 11 33.99 40.93 14.79
CA LEU A 11 33.02 39.89 15.14
C LEU A 11 32.86 38.96 13.94
N LEU A 12 33.36 37.72 14.05
CA LEU A 12 32.86 36.61 13.24
C LEU A 12 31.43 36.31 13.71
N ALA A 13 30.44 36.85 13.01
CA ALA A 13 29.08 36.35 13.10
C ALA A 13 29.06 34.94 12.48
N ALA A 14 28.98 33.91 13.33
CA ALA A 14 28.60 32.57 12.89
C ALA A 14 27.16 32.64 12.38
N LEU A 15 26.99 32.85 11.07
CA LEU A 15 25.71 32.67 10.41
C LEU A 15 25.33 31.19 10.53
N PRO A 16 24.15 30.84 11.08
CA PRO A 16 23.65 29.49 10.94
C PRO A 16 23.36 29.27 9.45
N LEU A 17 24.22 28.50 8.78
CA LEU A 17 23.87 27.83 7.54
C LEU A 17 22.67 26.92 7.88
N HIS A 18 21.46 27.45 7.67
CA HIS A 18 20.29 26.61 7.47
C HIS A 18 20.55 25.86 6.19
N ALA A 19 21.10 24.65 6.30
CA ALA A 19 21.03 23.69 5.23
C ALA A 19 19.55 23.43 5.01
N GLU A 20 18.96 24.07 3.99
CA GLU A 20 17.64 23.69 3.48
C GLU A 20 17.72 22.20 3.17
N THR A 21 17.06 21.39 4.00
CA THR A 21 16.98 19.96 3.76
C THR A 21 16.24 19.79 2.43
N PRO A 22 16.85 19.18 1.39
CA PRO A 22 16.24 19.15 0.07
C PRO A 22 14.85 18.51 0.17
N GLN A 23 13.81 19.28 -0.16
CA GLN A 23 12.42 18.83 -0.05
C GLN A 23 12.25 17.52 -0.83
N LEU A 24 11.61 16.53 -0.21
CA LEU A 24 11.32 15.26 -0.86
C LEU A 24 10.34 15.49 -2.02
N VAL A 25 10.83 15.38 -3.24
CA VAL A 25 9.99 15.53 -4.44
C VAL A 25 9.24 14.24 -4.69
N GLN A 26 7.92 14.31 -4.55
CA GLN A 26 7.00 13.22 -4.90
C GLN A 26 7.05 12.93 -6.40
N ARG A 27 7.34 11.68 -6.77
CA ARG A 27 7.48 11.21 -8.16
C ARG A 27 6.20 10.62 -8.74
N GLN A 28 5.30 10.13 -7.89
CA GLN A 28 4.00 9.55 -8.26
C GLN A 28 2.90 10.31 -7.56
N GLN A 29 1.77 10.59 -8.22
CA GLN A 29 0.71 11.43 -7.66
C GLN A 29 -0.57 10.64 -7.43
N GLY A 30 -1.26 10.92 -6.32
CA GLY A 30 -2.59 10.39 -6.03
C GLY A 30 -2.65 8.89 -5.76
N TYR A 31 -3.87 8.34 -5.84
CA TYR A 31 -4.12 6.92 -5.61
C TYR A 31 -3.65 6.07 -6.80
N ALA A 32 -3.02 4.93 -6.50
CA ALA A 32 -2.46 4.03 -7.49
C ALA A 32 -3.54 3.03 -7.97
N ILE A 33 -4.59 3.54 -8.61
CA ILE A 33 -5.75 2.72 -9.03
C ILE A 33 -5.33 1.60 -10.00
N ASP A 34 -4.27 1.86 -10.78
CA ASP A 34 -3.63 0.93 -11.71
C ASP A 34 -2.65 -0.05 -11.04
N ASN A 35 -2.33 0.14 -9.76
CA ASN A 35 -1.52 -0.77 -8.97
C ASN A 35 -2.27 -1.16 -7.68
N PRO A 36 -3.10 -2.21 -7.74
CA PRO A 36 -3.94 -2.61 -6.61
C PRO A 36 -3.16 -2.94 -5.34
N ARG A 37 -1.93 -3.45 -5.44
CA ARG A 37 -1.12 -3.70 -4.24
C ARG A 37 -0.69 -2.40 -3.56
N VAL A 38 -0.25 -1.41 -4.34
CA VAL A 38 0.02 -0.07 -3.78
C VAL A 38 -1.27 0.54 -3.22
N LEU A 39 -2.40 0.39 -3.91
CA LEU A 39 -3.69 0.87 -3.42
C LEU A 39 -4.10 0.26 -2.08
N VAL A 40 -3.85 -1.04 -1.86
CA VAL A 40 -4.03 -1.70 -0.56
C VAL A 40 -3.17 -1.02 0.51
N GLN A 41 -1.88 -0.76 0.21
CA GLN A 41 -1.01 -0.05 1.16
C GLN A 41 -1.51 1.37 1.44
N GLN A 42 -1.99 2.10 0.42
CA GLN A 42 -2.57 3.44 0.58
C GLN A 42 -3.81 3.40 1.50
N ARG A 43 -4.68 2.41 1.34
CA ARG A 43 -5.85 2.20 2.20
C ARG A 43 -5.45 1.90 3.65
N LEU A 44 -4.53 0.97 3.87
CA LEU A 44 -4.08 0.58 5.21
C LEU A 44 -3.40 1.73 5.94
N PHE A 45 -2.52 2.46 5.24
CA PHE A 45 -1.88 3.66 5.77
C PHE A 45 -2.93 4.74 6.11
N GLY A 46 -3.89 4.99 5.21
CA GLY A 46 -4.96 5.96 5.43
C GLY A 46 -5.82 5.62 6.66
N LEU A 47 -6.18 4.35 6.85
CA LEU A 47 -6.88 3.87 8.04
C LEU A 47 -6.04 4.09 9.30
N ALA A 48 -4.78 3.67 9.30
CA ALA A 48 -3.88 3.86 10.43
C ALA A 48 -3.67 5.34 10.78
N HIS A 49 -3.61 6.21 9.77
CA HIS A 49 -3.52 7.66 9.94
C HIS A 49 -4.79 8.25 10.55
N GLY A 50 -5.96 7.91 10.02
CA GLY A 50 -7.24 8.37 10.57
C GLY A 50 -7.46 7.94 12.02
N ILE A 51 -7.12 6.69 12.37
CA ILE A 51 -7.18 6.18 13.74
C ILE A 51 -6.25 6.96 14.65
N ALA A 52 -5.01 7.22 14.23
CA ALA A 52 -4.05 8.00 15.01
C ALA A 52 -4.55 9.43 15.28
N LEU A 53 -5.16 10.08 14.28
CA LEU A 53 -5.75 11.41 14.46
C LEU A 53 -6.93 11.39 15.44
N LEU A 54 -7.80 10.37 15.35
CA LEU A 54 -8.93 10.22 16.27
C LEU A 54 -8.45 9.94 17.69
N ALA A 55 -7.49 9.03 17.88
CA ALA A 55 -6.88 8.74 19.16
C ALA A 55 -6.26 9.99 19.80
N ALA A 56 -5.48 10.76 19.02
CA ALA A 56 -4.86 12.00 19.49
C ALA A 56 -5.90 13.08 19.84
N THR A 57 -7.03 13.12 19.14
CA THR A 57 -8.11 14.07 19.41
C THR A 57 -8.88 13.65 20.67
N CYS A 58 -9.27 12.38 20.78
CA CYS A 58 -9.97 11.84 21.93
C CYS A 58 -9.11 11.85 23.21
N GLY A 59 -7.80 11.65 23.13
CA GLY A 59 -6.90 11.77 24.27
C GLY A 59 -6.81 13.18 24.87
N ARG A 60 -7.30 14.21 24.15
CA ARG A 60 -7.38 15.58 24.69
C ARG A 60 -8.69 15.84 25.44
N GLU A 61 -9.73 15.06 25.16
CA GLU A 61 -11.04 15.18 25.79
C GLU A 61 -10.97 14.74 27.27
N PRO A 62 -11.42 15.57 28.23
CA PRO A 62 -11.30 15.27 29.65
C PRO A 62 -11.88 13.91 30.06
N ALA A 63 -12.99 13.49 29.43
CA ALA A 63 -13.66 12.23 29.73
C ALA A 63 -12.86 10.97 29.31
N TYR A 64 -11.89 11.12 28.41
CA TYR A 64 -11.20 10.00 27.76
C TYR A 64 -9.67 10.05 27.86
N ARG A 65 -9.12 11.14 28.41
CA ARG A 65 -7.69 11.41 28.48
C ARG A 65 -6.85 10.29 29.09
N GLU A 66 -7.37 9.62 30.11
CA GLU A 66 -6.64 8.56 30.81
C GLU A 66 -6.93 7.15 30.25
N THR A 67 -8.08 6.95 29.61
CA THR A 67 -8.56 5.62 29.23
C THR A 67 -8.22 5.23 27.79
N LEU A 68 -8.21 6.17 26.85
CA LEU A 68 -8.01 5.86 25.43
C LEU A 68 -6.55 5.76 24.97
N PRO A 69 -5.60 6.58 25.46
CA PRO A 69 -4.20 6.45 25.06
C PRO A 69 -3.61 5.04 25.25
N PRO A 70 -3.79 4.33 26.39
CA PRO A 70 -3.25 2.98 26.53
C PRO A 70 -3.90 1.98 25.56
N VAL A 71 -5.21 2.09 25.32
CA VAL A 71 -5.92 1.21 24.36
C VAL A 71 -5.42 1.43 22.93
N TYR A 72 -5.21 2.69 22.54
CA TYR A 72 -4.63 3.00 21.24
C TYR A 72 -3.19 2.48 21.11
N ALA A 73 -2.37 2.61 22.16
CA ALA A 73 -1.01 2.09 22.16
C ALA A 73 -0.98 0.57 21.96
N GLU A 74 -1.85 -0.16 22.66
CA GLU A 74 -1.96 -1.62 22.53
C GLU A 74 -2.42 -2.05 21.12
N TRP A 75 -3.39 -1.34 20.53
CA TRP A 75 -3.78 -1.56 19.14
C TRP A 75 -2.61 -1.25 18.19
N GLN A 76 -1.92 -0.13 18.37
CA GLN A 76 -0.81 0.28 17.52
C GLN A 76 0.32 -0.76 17.56
N GLU A 77 0.66 -1.29 18.73
CA GLU A 77 1.66 -2.34 18.91
C GLU A 77 1.31 -3.60 18.11
N ARG A 78 0.06 -4.08 18.18
CA ARG A 78 -0.40 -5.22 17.37
C ARG A 78 -0.33 -4.98 15.86
N GLN A 79 -0.45 -3.72 15.42
CA GLN A 79 -0.49 -3.35 14.01
C GLN A 79 0.86 -2.83 13.48
N GLU A 80 1.88 -2.72 14.33
CA GLU A 80 3.14 -2.03 14.02
C GLU A 80 3.80 -2.55 12.75
N SER A 81 3.94 -3.87 12.65
CA SER A 81 4.59 -4.54 11.50
C SER A 81 3.89 -4.20 10.18
N THR A 82 2.57 -4.16 10.18
CA THR A 82 1.76 -3.84 8.99
C THR A 82 1.86 -2.37 8.65
N ILE A 83 1.74 -1.47 9.63
CA ILE A 83 1.89 -0.03 9.43
C ILE A 83 3.29 0.30 8.88
N ALA A 84 4.33 -0.31 9.44
CA ALA A 84 5.71 -0.13 8.99
C ALA A 84 5.92 -0.67 7.56
N ALA A 85 5.31 -1.81 7.22
CA ALA A 85 5.34 -2.34 5.85
C ALA A 85 4.66 -1.38 4.86
N SER A 86 3.45 -0.91 5.16
CA SER A 86 2.75 0.07 4.34
C SER A 86 3.56 1.35 4.17
N GLN A 87 4.20 1.85 5.23
CA GLN A 87 5.08 3.03 5.14
C GLN A 87 6.25 2.81 4.20
N ARG A 88 6.99 1.71 4.33
CA ARG A 88 8.13 1.41 3.45
C ARG A 88 7.72 1.26 2.00
N ASP A 89 6.59 0.61 1.76
CA ASP A 89 6.08 0.35 0.42
C ASP A 89 5.58 1.63 -0.25
N LEU A 90 4.84 2.47 0.46
CA LEU A 90 4.42 3.78 -0.03
C LEU A 90 5.58 4.74 -0.21
N ALA A 91 6.59 4.69 0.67
CA ALA A 91 7.80 5.48 0.51
C ALA A 91 8.52 5.12 -0.80
N ARG A 92 8.68 3.82 -1.09
CA ARG A 92 9.23 3.33 -2.35
C ARG A 92 8.40 3.75 -3.57
N TYR A 93 7.08 3.68 -3.46
CA TYR A 93 6.20 4.08 -4.55
C TYR A 93 6.29 5.60 -4.84
N TYR A 94 6.15 6.44 -3.83
CA TYR A 94 6.06 7.89 -4.00
C TYR A 94 7.40 8.59 -4.18
N PHE A 95 8.46 8.12 -3.54
CA PHE A 95 9.74 8.83 -3.44
C PHE A 95 10.91 8.09 -4.08
N ARG A 96 10.70 6.86 -4.57
CA ARG A 96 11.70 6.06 -5.33
C ARG A 96 13.04 6.01 -4.59
N ASP A 97 14.10 6.54 -5.20
CA ASP A 97 15.47 6.49 -4.68
C ASP A 97 15.64 7.15 -3.32
N ARG A 98 14.75 8.09 -2.96
CA ARG A 98 14.75 8.78 -1.66
C ARG A 98 13.75 8.19 -0.67
N ALA A 99 13.26 6.96 -0.90
CA ALA A 99 12.30 6.30 -0.01
C ALA A 99 12.76 6.19 1.45
N LEU A 100 14.07 6.02 1.69
CA LEU A 100 14.62 5.91 3.04
C LEU A 100 14.56 7.22 3.83
N GLU A 101 14.42 8.35 3.14
CA GLU A 101 14.31 9.67 3.77
C GLU A 101 12.85 10.03 4.08
N ALA A 102 11.89 9.34 3.48
CA ALA A 102 10.48 9.66 3.59
C ALA A 102 9.92 9.36 4.98
N THR A 103 9.35 10.38 5.61
CA THR A 103 8.67 10.26 6.89
C THR A 103 7.21 9.87 6.71
N ARG A 104 6.55 9.46 7.81
CA ARG A 104 5.09 9.28 7.83
C ARG A 104 4.34 10.53 7.37
N ARG A 105 4.83 11.73 7.68
CA ARG A 105 4.21 13.00 7.27
C ARG A 105 4.33 13.19 5.76
N ASP A 106 5.47 12.87 5.16
CA ASP A 106 5.66 12.97 3.71
C ASP A 106 4.69 12.05 2.97
N ILE A 107 4.50 10.82 3.45
CA ILE A 107 3.52 9.87 2.88
C ILE A 107 2.08 10.39 3.03
N ALA A 108 1.72 10.95 4.20
CA ALA A 108 0.40 11.54 4.41
C ALA A 108 0.14 12.73 3.46
N HIS A 109 1.13 13.59 3.24
CA HIS A 109 1.04 14.68 2.25
C HIS A 109 0.94 14.17 0.82
N ALA A 110 1.73 13.15 0.45
CA ALA A 110 1.66 12.54 -0.89
C ALA A 110 0.26 11.97 -1.20
N LEU A 111 -0.41 11.46 -0.16
CA LEU A 111 -1.80 10.98 -0.20
C LEU A 111 -2.86 12.07 0.01
N LYS A 112 -2.45 13.34 0.22
CA LYS A 112 -3.33 14.47 0.53
C LYS A 112 -4.24 14.21 1.75
N LEU A 113 -3.74 13.47 2.73
CA LEU A 113 -4.45 13.25 3.99
C LEU A 113 -4.38 14.51 4.85
N LYS A 114 -5.41 14.74 5.67
CA LYS A 114 -5.43 15.82 6.64
C LYS A 114 -4.45 15.53 7.79
N ASP A 115 -3.86 16.57 8.37
CA ASP A 115 -3.01 16.46 9.56
C ASP A 115 -3.78 16.57 10.88
N SER A 116 -5.07 16.87 10.81
CA SER A 116 -5.97 16.98 11.97
C SER A 116 -7.42 16.65 11.60
N LEU A 117 -8.21 16.24 12.59
CA LEU A 117 -9.64 16.08 12.42
C LEU A 117 -10.33 17.44 12.48
N SER A 118 -11.28 17.66 11.57
CA SER A 118 -12.14 18.84 11.56
C SER A 118 -13.31 18.73 12.56
N LEU A 119 -13.08 18.12 13.73
CA LEU A 119 -14.08 17.96 14.80
C LEU A 119 -13.84 19.01 15.88
N LYS A 120 -14.91 19.66 16.34
CA LYS A 120 -14.81 20.68 17.40
C LYS A 120 -14.59 19.98 18.76
N PRO A 121 -13.63 20.44 19.58
CA PRO A 121 -13.49 19.98 20.96
C PRO A 121 -14.80 20.09 21.74
N GLY A 122 -15.11 19.08 22.56
CA GLY A 122 -16.36 19.02 23.33
C GLY A 122 -17.66 18.90 22.51
N SER A 123 -17.59 18.69 21.19
CA SER A 123 -18.78 18.45 20.36
C SER A 123 -19.39 17.08 20.62
N GLN A 124 -20.71 16.96 20.39
CA GLN A 124 -21.42 15.68 20.50
C GLN A 124 -20.87 14.64 19.53
N ASP A 125 -20.50 15.03 18.31
CA ASP A 125 -19.91 14.11 17.32
C ASP A 125 -18.56 13.56 17.79
N LEU A 126 -17.70 14.42 18.34
CA LEU A 126 -16.44 13.99 18.91
C LEU A 126 -16.66 13.06 20.11
N HIS A 127 -17.59 13.40 21.00
CA HIS A 127 -17.93 12.57 22.15
C HIS A 127 -18.42 11.18 21.71
N ALA A 128 -19.33 11.10 20.75
CA ALA A 128 -19.83 9.84 20.21
C ALA A 128 -18.73 8.99 19.55
N ALA A 129 -17.83 9.62 18.80
CA ALA A 129 -16.69 8.94 18.19
C ALA A 129 -15.71 8.39 19.25
N CYS A 130 -15.41 9.17 20.30
CA CYS A 130 -14.53 8.74 21.38
C CYS A 130 -15.16 7.66 22.27
N ALA A 131 -16.47 7.74 22.54
CA ALA A 131 -17.20 6.75 23.31
C ALA A 131 -17.15 5.34 22.68
N THR A 132 -17.21 5.27 21.36
CA THR A 132 -17.23 4.00 20.60
C THR A 132 -15.84 3.54 20.15
N PHE A 133 -14.78 4.31 20.45
CA PHE A 133 -13.44 4.09 19.91
C PHE A 133 -12.88 2.69 20.22
N VAL A 134 -12.98 2.25 21.48
CA VAL A 134 -12.47 0.94 21.92
C VAL A 134 -13.21 -0.20 21.21
N GLU A 135 -14.54 -0.14 21.19
CA GLU A 135 -15.37 -1.13 20.51
C GLU A 135 -15.05 -1.17 19.02
N ALA A 136 -14.85 0.00 18.41
CA ALA A 136 -14.48 0.10 17.00
C ALA A 136 -13.14 -0.61 16.74
N LEU A 137 -12.08 -0.32 17.50
CA LEU A 137 -10.75 -0.93 17.30
C LEU A 137 -10.74 -2.46 17.45
N GLY A 138 -11.71 -3.04 18.16
CA GLY A 138 -11.88 -4.49 18.25
C GLY A 138 -12.48 -5.15 16.99
N LYS A 139 -13.00 -4.38 16.03
CA LYS A 139 -13.67 -4.93 14.84
C LYS A 139 -12.66 -5.39 13.79
N PRO A 140 -12.94 -6.47 13.03
CA PRO A 140 -12.02 -6.99 11.99
C PRO A 140 -11.56 -5.95 10.96
N ARG A 141 -12.40 -4.95 10.65
CA ARG A 141 -12.08 -3.86 9.71
C ARG A 141 -10.99 -2.88 10.21
N TYR A 142 -10.50 -3.02 11.44
CA TYR A 142 -9.37 -2.27 11.98
C TYR A 142 -8.20 -3.16 12.38
N ASP A 143 -8.30 -4.46 12.10
CA ASP A 143 -7.14 -5.36 12.05
C ASP A 143 -6.48 -5.17 10.67
N LEU A 144 -5.41 -4.37 10.64
CA LEU A 144 -4.72 -4.02 9.41
C LEU A 144 -3.95 -5.21 8.86
N GLY A 145 -3.37 -6.04 9.74
CA GLY A 145 -2.67 -7.26 9.34
C GLY A 145 -3.61 -8.25 8.65
N ARG A 146 -4.80 -8.48 9.22
CA ARG A 146 -5.84 -9.31 8.60
C ARG A 146 -6.30 -8.73 7.27
N GLN A 147 -6.55 -7.42 7.19
CA GLN A 147 -6.94 -6.79 5.92
C GLN A 147 -5.84 -6.91 4.85
N TYR A 148 -4.59 -6.66 5.21
CA TYR A 148 -3.46 -6.80 4.30
C TYR A 148 -3.38 -8.22 3.75
N LEU A 149 -3.46 -9.24 4.61
CA LEU A 149 -3.43 -10.64 4.21
C LEU A 149 -4.56 -10.94 3.21
N MET A 150 -5.81 -10.64 3.58
CA MET A 150 -6.97 -10.96 2.75
C MET A 150 -6.92 -10.26 1.38
N LEU A 151 -6.55 -8.97 1.35
CA LEU A 151 -6.46 -8.21 0.11
C LEU A 151 -5.26 -8.65 -0.75
N SER A 152 -4.15 -9.03 -0.14
CA SER A 152 -2.97 -9.55 -0.87
C SER A 152 -3.26 -10.91 -1.50
N LEU A 153 -3.98 -11.79 -0.79
CA LEU A 153 -4.41 -13.07 -1.36
C LEU A 153 -5.39 -12.85 -2.52
N ALA A 154 -6.36 -11.94 -2.37
CA ALA A 154 -7.31 -11.63 -3.44
C ALA A 154 -6.59 -11.09 -4.67
N TRP A 155 -5.59 -10.22 -4.48
CA TRP A 155 -4.74 -9.75 -5.57
C TRP A 155 -4.00 -10.88 -6.26
N ARG A 156 -3.25 -11.70 -5.50
CA ARG A 156 -2.49 -12.85 -6.05
C ARG A 156 -3.37 -13.72 -6.93
N LEU A 157 -4.56 -14.06 -6.43
CA LEU A 157 -5.47 -14.94 -7.14
C LEU A 157 -6.04 -14.26 -8.39
N SER A 158 -6.38 -12.97 -8.32
CA SER A 158 -6.83 -12.20 -9.49
C SER A 158 -5.77 -12.18 -10.59
N GLU A 159 -4.51 -11.90 -10.26
CA GLU A 159 -3.41 -11.85 -11.24
C GLU A 159 -3.09 -13.23 -11.82
N ALA A 160 -3.13 -14.28 -11.00
CA ALA A 160 -2.96 -15.65 -11.47
C ALA A 160 -4.04 -16.03 -12.48
N MET A 161 -5.32 -15.80 -12.15
CA MET A 161 -6.44 -16.08 -13.05
C MET A 161 -6.35 -15.25 -14.33
N ALA A 162 -5.97 -13.98 -14.22
CA ALA A 162 -5.79 -13.12 -15.38
C ALA A 162 -4.66 -13.62 -16.28
N THR A 163 -3.57 -14.13 -15.69
CA THR A 163 -2.42 -14.68 -16.42
C THR A 163 -2.76 -15.99 -17.12
N GLU A 164 -3.40 -16.93 -16.43
CA GLU A 164 -3.87 -18.19 -17.03
C GLU A 164 -4.86 -17.94 -18.18
N ALA A 165 -5.78 -16.99 -18.00
CA ALA A 165 -6.72 -16.58 -19.03
C ALA A 165 -6.03 -15.95 -20.26
N ARG A 166 -4.97 -15.16 -20.04
CA ARG A 166 -4.13 -14.60 -21.12
C ARG A 166 -3.45 -15.71 -21.91
N VAL A 167 -2.87 -16.69 -21.22
CA VAL A 167 -2.23 -17.87 -21.84
C VAL A 167 -3.25 -18.64 -22.69
N GLU A 168 -4.42 -18.97 -22.13
CA GLU A 168 -5.51 -19.66 -22.84
C GLU A 168 -5.93 -18.90 -24.11
N ALA A 169 -6.15 -17.58 -24.00
CA ALA A 169 -6.58 -16.76 -25.13
C ALA A 169 -5.50 -16.60 -26.21
N CYS A 170 -4.21 -16.57 -25.83
CA CYS A 170 -3.11 -16.45 -26.79
C CYS A 170 -2.81 -17.77 -27.51
N ARG A 171 -2.94 -18.93 -26.84
CA ARG A 171 -2.82 -20.26 -27.49
C ARG A 171 -3.73 -20.40 -28.71
N ALA A 172 -4.94 -19.85 -28.65
CA ALA A 172 -5.91 -19.91 -29.75
C ALA A 172 -5.55 -19.03 -30.95
N ARG A 173 -4.54 -18.16 -30.84
CA ARG A 173 -4.20 -17.12 -31.84
C ARG A 173 -2.79 -17.24 -32.39
N LEU A 174 -1.90 -17.90 -31.68
CA LEU A 174 -0.49 -18.02 -32.06
C LEU A 174 -0.25 -19.19 -33.04
N PRO A 175 0.74 -19.06 -33.95
CA PRO A 175 1.26 -20.18 -34.71
C PRO A 175 1.74 -21.33 -33.81
N VAL A 176 1.80 -22.55 -34.37
CA VAL A 176 2.16 -23.77 -33.61
C VAL A 176 3.49 -23.65 -32.85
N GLU A 177 4.52 -23.10 -33.50
CA GLU A 177 5.85 -22.94 -32.88
C GLU A 177 5.84 -21.96 -31.70
N GLU A 178 5.09 -20.85 -31.82
CA GLU A 178 4.96 -19.85 -30.76
C GLU A 178 4.09 -20.37 -29.61
N THR A 179 3.06 -21.17 -29.92
CA THR A 179 2.24 -21.87 -28.94
C THR A 179 3.06 -22.85 -28.10
N ALA A 180 3.95 -23.63 -28.71
CA ALA A 180 4.82 -24.55 -27.99
C ALA A 180 5.74 -23.82 -26.99
N ARG A 181 6.32 -22.68 -27.39
CA ARG A 181 7.13 -21.83 -26.51
C ARG A 181 6.31 -21.21 -25.37
N LEU A 182 5.09 -20.78 -25.66
CA LEU A 182 4.15 -20.27 -24.66
C LEU A 182 3.80 -21.36 -23.63
N ASP A 183 3.56 -22.59 -24.08
CA ASP A 183 3.22 -23.72 -23.21
C ASP A 183 4.35 -24.08 -22.24
N GLU A 184 5.59 -24.12 -22.73
CA GLU A 184 6.76 -24.35 -21.89
C GLU A 184 6.90 -23.26 -20.81
N SER A 185 6.79 -21.99 -21.22
CA SER A 185 6.92 -20.85 -20.29
C SER A 185 5.77 -20.81 -19.28
N ALA A 186 4.55 -21.15 -19.70
CA ALA A 186 3.38 -21.24 -18.82
C ALA A 186 3.51 -22.37 -17.81
N LEU A 187 4.07 -23.52 -18.21
CA LEU A 187 4.32 -24.63 -17.30
C LEU A 187 5.34 -24.27 -16.22
N LEU A 188 6.43 -23.59 -16.60
CA LEU A 188 7.43 -23.11 -15.63
C LEU A 188 6.82 -22.11 -14.64
N TRP A 189 6.00 -21.18 -15.15
CA TRP A 189 5.29 -20.22 -14.31
C TRP A 189 4.32 -20.92 -13.34
N GLN A 190 3.52 -21.88 -13.82
CA GLN A 190 2.61 -22.67 -12.97
C GLN A 190 3.37 -23.41 -11.87
N GLN A 191 4.44 -24.12 -12.22
CA GLN A 191 5.27 -24.82 -11.24
C GLN A 191 5.84 -23.89 -10.16
N ALA A 192 6.13 -22.63 -10.49
CA ALA A 192 6.63 -21.65 -9.54
C ALA A 192 5.56 -21.14 -8.56
N PHE A 193 4.29 -21.03 -8.99
CA PHE A 193 3.26 -20.28 -8.25
C PHE A 193 2.04 -21.11 -7.82
N ASP A 194 1.78 -22.28 -8.40
CA ASP A 194 0.56 -23.09 -8.17
C ASP A 194 0.28 -23.35 -6.70
N ALA A 195 1.30 -23.73 -5.92
CA ALA A 195 1.12 -24.00 -4.49
C ALA A 195 0.63 -22.76 -3.72
N GLY A 196 1.17 -21.59 -4.04
CA GLY A 196 0.78 -20.32 -3.44
C GLY A 196 -0.60 -19.83 -3.90
N ILE A 197 -0.99 -20.16 -5.13
CA ILE A 197 -2.30 -19.86 -5.72
C ILE A 197 -3.38 -20.73 -5.07
N GLU A 198 -3.16 -22.04 -4.95
CA GLU A 198 -4.13 -22.96 -4.34
C GLU A 198 -4.36 -22.65 -2.86
N GLU A 199 -3.31 -22.32 -2.11
CA GLU A 199 -3.46 -21.89 -0.72
C GLU A 199 -4.22 -20.56 -0.60
N ALA A 200 -3.97 -19.61 -1.50
CA ALA A 200 -4.70 -18.34 -1.53
C ALA A 200 -6.19 -18.55 -1.84
N LYS A 201 -6.49 -19.39 -2.83
CA LYS A 201 -7.86 -19.77 -3.22
C LYS A 201 -8.61 -20.42 -2.07
N LYS A 202 -7.99 -21.41 -1.41
CA LYS A 202 -8.57 -22.09 -0.26
C LYS A 202 -8.85 -21.13 0.89
N THR A 203 -7.89 -20.27 1.22
CA THR A 203 -8.01 -19.30 2.32
C THR A 203 -9.11 -18.28 2.04
N LEU A 204 -9.17 -17.73 0.82
CA LEU A 204 -10.18 -16.75 0.43
C LEU A 204 -11.58 -17.36 0.38
N ALA A 205 -11.73 -18.56 -0.18
CA ALA A 205 -13.03 -19.22 -0.26
C ALA A 205 -13.67 -19.42 1.13
N GLN A 206 -12.84 -19.71 2.16
CA GLN A 206 -13.31 -19.88 3.53
C GLN A 206 -13.64 -18.56 4.25
N ARG A 207 -13.12 -17.44 3.75
CA ARG A 207 -13.11 -16.16 4.46
C ARG A 207 -13.50 -15.00 3.56
N TRP A 208 -14.30 -15.26 2.53
CA TRP A 208 -14.64 -14.27 1.51
C TRP A 208 -15.33 -13.03 2.11
N ASP A 209 -16.18 -13.25 3.12
CA ASP A 209 -16.88 -12.19 3.85
C ASP A 209 -15.91 -11.21 4.53
N ASP A 210 -14.69 -11.63 4.86
CA ASP A 210 -13.67 -10.77 5.46
C ASP A 210 -13.07 -9.77 4.45
N VAL A 211 -13.13 -10.06 3.14
CA VAL A 211 -12.52 -9.24 2.09
C VAL A 211 -13.36 -7.99 1.81
N GLN A 212 -14.68 -8.05 2.08
CA GLN A 212 -15.63 -6.96 1.85
C GLN A 212 -15.63 -6.45 0.40
N LEU A 213 -15.56 -7.37 -0.57
CA LEU A 213 -15.74 -7.09 -1.99
C LEU A 213 -17.13 -7.52 -2.45
N ASP A 214 -17.60 -6.92 -3.54
CA ASP A 214 -18.96 -7.14 -4.05
C ASP A 214 -19.11 -8.50 -4.76
N GLY A 215 -20.20 -9.19 -4.44
CA GLY A 215 -20.59 -10.47 -5.04
C GLY A 215 -19.99 -11.68 -4.34
N THR A 216 -20.27 -12.86 -4.88
CA THR A 216 -19.70 -14.12 -4.35
C THR A 216 -18.25 -14.31 -4.78
N PHE A 217 -17.53 -15.19 -4.07
CA PHE A 217 -16.17 -15.56 -4.45
C PHE A 217 -16.08 -16.05 -5.90
N ASP A 218 -17.03 -16.90 -6.31
CA ASP A 218 -17.08 -17.46 -7.67
C ASP A 218 -17.37 -16.39 -8.73
N GLU A 219 -18.29 -15.46 -8.46
CA GLU A 219 -18.58 -14.33 -9.35
C GLU A 219 -17.40 -13.38 -9.50
N TRP A 220 -16.66 -13.16 -8.41
CA TRP A 220 -15.44 -12.37 -8.43
C TRP A 220 -14.32 -13.08 -9.22
N MET A 221 -14.13 -14.39 -9.01
CA MET A 221 -13.18 -15.21 -9.78
C MET A 221 -13.49 -15.22 -11.27
N ALA A 222 -14.77 -15.34 -11.64
CA ALA A 222 -15.21 -15.29 -13.03
C ALA A 222 -14.89 -13.95 -13.70
N ARG A 223 -15.09 -12.83 -12.99
CA ARG A 223 -14.72 -11.49 -13.48
C ARG A 223 -13.22 -11.34 -13.69
N ALA A 224 -12.39 -11.76 -12.74
CA ALA A 224 -10.93 -11.71 -12.87
C ALA A 224 -10.44 -12.49 -14.10
N ARG A 225 -11.02 -13.67 -14.37
CA ARG A 225 -10.71 -14.46 -15.56
C ARG A 225 -11.11 -13.73 -16.85
N GLU A 226 -12.29 -13.13 -16.89
CA GLU A 226 -12.78 -12.38 -18.06
C GLU A 226 -11.92 -11.14 -18.35
N ASP A 227 -11.51 -10.40 -17.31
CA ASP A 227 -10.56 -9.29 -17.42
C ASP A 227 -9.24 -9.73 -18.05
N GLY A 228 -8.72 -10.90 -17.61
CA GLY A 228 -7.55 -11.53 -18.21
C GLY A 228 -7.72 -11.80 -19.70
N LYS A 229 -8.82 -12.43 -20.11
CA LYS A 229 -9.11 -12.72 -21.52
C LYS A 229 -9.17 -11.44 -22.36
N ARG A 230 -9.82 -10.40 -21.84
CA ARG A 230 -9.93 -9.09 -22.51
C ARG A 230 -8.58 -8.39 -22.68
N SER A 231 -7.64 -8.63 -21.76
CA SER A 231 -6.29 -8.06 -21.83
C SER A 231 -5.37 -8.74 -22.85
N ALA A 232 -5.74 -9.93 -23.34
CA ALA A 232 -4.99 -10.70 -24.33
C ALA A 232 -5.23 -10.16 -25.75
N VAL A 233 -4.42 -9.20 -26.17
CA VAL A 233 -4.36 -8.68 -27.54
C VAL A 233 -3.23 -9.34 -28.33
N ALA A 234 -3.38 -9.51 -29.65
CA ALA A 234 -2.45 -10.27 -30.49
C ALA A 234 -0.98 -9.79 -30.38
N GLU A 235 -0.74 -8.48 -30.37
CA GLU A 235 0.62 -7.91 -30.20
C GLU A 235 1.27 -8.30 -28.86
N ARG A 236 0.47 -8.44 -27.79
CA ARG A 236 0.96 -8.90 -26.48
C ARG A 236 1.14 -10.41 -26.43
N CYS A 237 0.43 -11.18 -27.25
CA CYS A 237 0.59 -12.64 -27.28
C CYS A 237 2.00 -13.05 -27.74
N ASN A 238 2.58 -12.33 -28.69
CA ASN A 238 3.91 -12.63 -29.24
C ASN A 238 5.04 -12.48 -28.19
N THR A 239 4.82 -11.67 -27.16
CA THR A 239 5.80 -11.43 -26.08
C THR A 239 5.43 -12.12 -24.77
N LEU A 240 4.26 -12.77 -24.70
CA LEU A 240 3.74 -13.35 -23.46
C LEU A 240 4.64 -14.45 -22.89
N ALA A 241 5.18 -15.33 -23.73
CA ALA A 241 6.09 -16.38 -23.31
C ALA A 241 7.33 -15.81 -22.58
N GLN A 242 7.91 -14.74 -23.11
CA GLN A 242 9.06 -14.09 -22.47
C GLN A 242 8.65 -13.36 -21.19
N TRP A 243 7.49 -12.69 -21.19
CA TRP A 243 6.98 -11.98 -20.02
C TRP A 243 6.75 -12.91 -18.82
N LEU A 244 6.23 -14.14 -19.05
CA LEU A 244 6.01 -15.16 -18.00
C LEU A 244 7.27 -15.53 -17.23
N LEU A 245 8.45 -15.36 -17.85
CA LEU A 245 9.74 -15.65 -17.24
C LEU A 245 10.34 -14.43 -16.49
N THR A 246 9.64 -13.31 -16.47
CA THR A 246 10.08 -12.10 -15.78
C THR A 246 9.43 -11.99 -14.40
N ARG A 247 10.05 -11.20 -13.52
CA ARG A 247 9.47 -10.84 -12.23
C ARG A 247 8.10 -10.15 -12.34
N LYS A 248 7.83 -9.46 -13.45
CA LYS A 248 6.53 -8.79 -13.69
C LYS A 248 5.37 -9.79 -13.83
N ALA A 249 5.64 -11.07 -14.05
CA ALA A 249 4.63 -12.13 -14.08
C ALA A 249 4.40 -12.79 -12.72
N ASP A 250 5.20 -12.48 -11.70
CA ASP A 250 4.96 -12.94 -10.34
C ASP A 250 3.65 -12.32 -9.82
N PRO A 251 2.64 -13.12 -9.44
CA PRO A 251 1.38 -12.59 -8.92
C PRO A 251 1.54 -11.82 -7.59
N ASP A 252 2.70 -11.94 -6.95
CA ASP A 252 3.12 -11.16 -5.80
C ASP A 252 4.06 -9.98 -6.13
N ASP A 253 4.32 -9.65 -7.39
CA ASP A 253 5.11 -8.45 -7.67
C ASP A 253 4.31 -7.18 -7.40
N ALA A 254 4.84 -6.32 -6.54
CA ALA A 254 4.08 -5.22 -5.94
C ALA A 254 4.24 -3.89 -6.66
N PHE A 255 5.32 -3.72 -7.42
CA PHE A 255 5.77 -2.39 -7.77
C PHE A 255 5.89 -2.11 -9.26
N ASN A 256 5.86 -3.13 -10.14
CA ASN A 256 6.18 -2.96 -11.56
C ASN A 256 7.41 -2.04 -11.75
N THR A 257 8.33 -2.04 -10.77
CA THR A 257 9.51 -1.19 -10.78
C THR A 257 10.47 -1.85 -11.71
N GLU A 258 10.72 -1.22 -12.86
CA GLU A 258 11.97 -1.45 -13.55
C GLU A 258 13.13 -1.19 -12.58
N PRO A 259 14.20 -2.00 -12.70
CA PRO A 259 15.38 -1.88 -11.83
C PRO A 259 16.01 -0.49 -11.88
#